data_AF-A0A2S0VWJ0-F1
#
_entry.id   AF-A0A2S0VWJ0-F1
#
_cell.length_a   1.000
_cell.length_b   1.000
_cell.length_c   1.000
_cell.angle_alpha   90.00
_cell.angle_beta   90.00
_cell.angle_gamma   90.00
#
_symmetry.space_group_name_H-M   'P 1'
#
loop_
_entity.id
_entity.type
_entity.pdbx_description
1 polymer ?
#
loop_
_entity_poly.entity_id
_entity_poly.type
_entity_poly.pdbx_seq_one_letter_code
_entity_poly.pdbx_strand_id
1 'polypeptide(L)'
;MFLNTLSPAAGSKPGKKRVGRGIGSTLGKTGGRGHKGQKSRSGGKVRAGFEGGQMPLQQRLPKFGFTSRKSLFSDEVTLTEIAKVEGDVVELASLKAAGLVKKSVKSVKVVKSGEITRAVTVKGVGVTKGAREAIEAAGGKIEE
;
A
#
# COMPACT_ATOMS: atom_id res chain seq x y z
N MET A 1 -0.94 -10.66 -39.23
CA MET A 1 -0.78 -9.57 -38.24
C MET A 1 0.35 -8.68 -38.72
N PHE A 2 0.03 -7.52 -39.29
CA PHE A 2 1.03 -6.60 -39.82
C PHE A 2 1.28 -5.48 -38.80
N LEU A 3 2.48 -4.91 -38.79
CA LEU A 3 2.83 -3.83 -37.85
C LEU A 3 1.95 -2.58 -38.02
N ASN A 4 1.42 -2.35 -39.23
CA ASN A 4 0.56 -1.22 -39.56
C ASN A 4 -0.94 -1.45 -39.24
N THR A 5 -1.34 -2.63 -38.76
CA THR A 5 -2.74 -2.95 -38.43
C THR A 5 -3.01 -2.99 -36.92
N LEU A 6 -2.04 -2.62 -36.09
CA LEU A 6 -2.18 -2.64 -34.63
C LEU A 6 -2.72 -1.30 -34.13
N SER A 7 -3.90 -1.31 -33.52
CA SER A 7 -4.47 -0.15 -32.84
C SER A 7 -4.61 -0.40 -31.33
N PRO A 8 -4.38 0.61 -30.49
CA PRO A 8 -4.62 0.47 -29.05
C PRO A 8 -6.12 0.36 -28.76
N ALA A 9 -6.48 -0.19 -27.58
CA ALA A 9 -7.86 -0.19 -27.12
C ALA A 9 -8.40 1.25 -27.00
N ALA A 10 -9.68 1.43 -27.31
CA ALA A 10 -10.33 2.74 -27.26
C ALA A 10 -10.15 3.40 -25.88
N GLY A 11 -9.76 4.68 -25.86
CA GLY A 11 -9.57 5.45 -24.62
C GLY A 11 -8.25 5.21 -23.88
N SER A 12 -7.46 4.18 -24.22
CA SER A 12 -6.18 3.89 -23.53
C SER A 12 -5.08 4.95 -23.75
N LYS A 13 -5.19 5.76 -24.81
CA LYS A 13 -4.23 6.83 -25.15
C LYS A 13 -4.93 8.19 -25.28
N PRO A 14 -5.29 8.84 -24.16
CA PRO A 14 -5.86 10.18 -24.20
C PRO A 14 -4.82 11.21 -24.67
N GLY A 15 -5.27 12.22 -25.42
CA GLY A 15 -4.42 13.31 -25.88
C GLY A 15 -3.86 14.14 -24.71
N LYS A 16 -2.58 14.54 -24.80
CA LYS A 16 -1.96 15.41 -23.80
C LYS A 16 -2.47 16.85 -23.92
N LYS A 17 -2.69 17.51 -22.78
CA LYS A 17 -3.04 18.93 -22.72
C LYS A 17 -1.89 19.79 -23.27
N ARG A 18 -2.14 20.56 -24.33
CA ARG A 18 -1.18 21.51 -24.91
C ARG A 18 -1.68 22.94 -24.70
N VAL A 19 -1.07 23.67 -23.78
CA VAL A 19 -1.46 25.04 -23.43
C VAL A 19 -0.83 26.07 -24.38
N GLY A 20 -1.47 27.23 -24.54
CA GLY A 20 -0.97 28.34 -25.37
C GLY A 20 -1.03 28.03 -26.87
N ARG A 21 -2.13 27.45 -27.36
CA ARG A 21 -2.34 27.09 -28.78
C ARG A 21 -3.62 27.71 -29.35
N GLY A 22 -3.72 29.04 -29.28
CA GLY A 22 -4.85 29.80 -29.82
C GLY A 22 -6.14 29.72 -28.99
N ILE A 23 -7.14 30.53 -29.35
CA ILE A 23 -8.41 30.69 -28.61
C ILE A 23 -9.25 29.41 -28.68
N GLY A 24 -9.34 28.78 -29.85
CA GLY A 24 -10.12 27.55 -30.08
C GLY A 24 -9.69 26.33 -29.25
N SER A 25 -8.47 26.35 -28.69
CA SER A 25 -8.00 25.28 -27.79
C SER A 25 -8.59 25.34 -26.38
N THR A 26 -9.36 26.39 -26.03
CA THR A 26 -9.85 26.74 -24.67
C THR A 26 -8.76 27.02 -23.62
N LEU A 27 -7.50 26.75 -23.95
CA LEU A 27 -6.32 26.87 -23.08
C LEU A 27 -5.29 27.82 -23.68
N GLY A 28 -5.75 28.87 -24.36
CA GLY A 28 -4.93 29.88 -25.03
C GLY A 28 -4.14 30.77 -24.07
N LYS A 29 -4.21 32.10 -24.26
CA LYS A 29 -3.46 33.17 -23.54
C LYS A 29 -2.83 32.80 -22.18
N THR A 30 -3.63 32.40 -21.19
CA THR A 30 -3.17 32.15 -19.80
C THR A 30 -2.82 30.68 -19.51
N GLY A 31 -3.13 29.75 -20.43
CA GLY A 31 -2.88 28.32 -20.25
C GLY A 31 -3.57 27.71 -19.02
N GLY A 32 -4.65 28.32 -18.53
CA GLY A 32 -5.36 27.90 -17.32
C GLY A 32 -4.75 28.39 -16.00
N ARG A 33 -3.78 29.32 -16.04
CA ARG A 33 -3.13 29.89 -14.83
C ARG A 33 -3.77 31.17 -14.30
N GLY A 34 -4.79 31.71 -14.98
CA GLY A 34 -5.37 33.01 -14.65
C GLY A 34 -4.43 34.19 -14.96
N HIS A 35 -4.64 35.32 -14.28
CA HIS A 35 -3.88 36.56 -14.50
C HIS A 35 -2.97 36.91 -13.32
N LYS A 36 -1.69 37.21 -13.61
CA LYS A 36 -0.68 37.72 -12.65
C LYS A 36 -0.57 36.84 -11.38
N GLY A 37 0.10 37.36 -10.34
CA GLY A 37 0.32 36.65 -9.07
C GLY A 37 1.37 35.55 -9.13
N GLN A 38 1.82 35.09 -7.96
CA GLN A 38 2.92 34.13 -7.81
C GLN A 38 2.67 32.83 -8.59
N LYS A 39 1.48 32.23 -8.48
CA LYS A 39 1.13 30.94 -9.14
C LYS A 39 1.10 30.99 -10.67
N SER A 40 1.02 32.19 -11.27
CA SER A 40 1.09 32.33 -12.73
C SER A 40 2.53 32.28 -13.27
N ARG A 41 3.52 32.68 -12.46
CA ARG A 41 4.92 32.82 -12.88
C ARG A 41 5.59 31.46 -13.12
N SER A 42 6.64 31.45 -13.94
CA SER A 42 7.49 30.26 -14.08
C SER A 42 8.16 29.95 -12.73
N GLY A 43 8.12 28.68 -12.30
CA GLY A 43 8.62 28.27 -10.98
C GLY A 43 7.79 28.76 -9.78
N GLY A 44 6.71 29.50 -10.01
CA GLY A 44 5.87 30.08 -8.98
C GLY A 44 5.06 29.03 -8.21
N LYS A 45 5.63 28.53 -7.11
CA LYS A 45 5.00 27.57 -6.22
C LYS A 45 5.06 28.04 -4.78
N VAL A 46 4.01 27.72 -4.03
CA VAL A 46 4.00 27.82 -2.57
C VAL A 46 4.46 26.48 -2.04
N ARG A 47 5.38 26.46 -1.07
CA ARG A 47 5.87 25.21 -0.45
C ARG A 47 4.68 24.48 0.20
N ALA A 48 4.65 23.15 0.11
CA ALA A 48 3.66 22.35 0.83
C ALA A 48 3.73 22.65 2.33
N GLY A 49 2.58 23.00 2.92
CA GLY A 49 2.45 23.39 4.33
C GLY A 49 2.70 24.88 4.63
N PHE A 50 2.87 25.76 3.63
CA PHE A 50 2.93 27.20 3.88
C PHE A 50 1.53 27.84 3.87
N GLU A 51 1.16 28.50 4.96
CA GLU A 51 -0.17 29.09 5.20
C GLU A 51 -0.19 30.63 5.08
N GLY A 52 0.70 31.22 4.27
CA GLY A 52 0.67 32.66 3.98
C GLY A 52 1.32 33.56 5.04
N GLY A 53 2.00 32.99 6.04
CA GLY A 53 2.67 33.72 7.12
C GLY A 53 2.23 33.27 8.51
N GLN A 54 1.08 32.60 8.61
CA GLN A 54 0.65 31.95 9.84
C GLN A 54 1.57 30.77 10.17
N MET A 55 1.78 30.49 11.47
CA MET A 55 2.52 29.30 11.92
C MET A 55 1.84 28.05 11.36
N PRO A 56 2.49 27.19 10.54
CA PRO A 56 1.83 26.04 9.93
C PRO A 56 1.30 25.01 10.93
N LEU A 57 0.26 24.25 10.56
CA LEU A 57 -0.31 23.21 11.42
C LEU A 57 0.73 22.22 11.98
N GLN A 58 1.67 21.79 11.14
CA GLN A 58 2.77 20.88 11.50
C GLN A 58 3.75 21.45 12.54
N GLN A 59 3.69 22.75 12.82
CA GLN A 59 4.45 23.44 13.87
C GLN A 59 3.59 23.85 15.06
N ARG A 60 2.28 24.09 14.87
CA ARG A 60 1.35 24.42 15.95
C ARG A 60 1.13 23.26 16.91
N LEU A 61 1.07 22.03 16.38
CA LEU A 61 0.80 20.84 17.17
C LEU A 61 2.11 20.26 17.74
N PRO A 62 2.12 19.80 19.00
CA PRO A 62 3.28 19.12 19.56
C PRO A 62 3.53 17.79 18.84
N LYS A 63 4.81 17.40 18.76
CA LYS A 63 5.16 16.04 18.35
C LYS A 63 4.81 15.08 19.48
N PHE A 64 4.29 13.91 19.15
CA PHE A 64 3.96 12.88 20.13
C PHE A 64 4.32 11.49 19.61
N GLY A 65 4.47 10.54 20.54
CA GLY A 65 4.78 9.15 20.25
C GLY A 65 6.27 8.88 19.99
N PHE A 66 6.56 7.62 19.65
CA PHE A 66 7.88 7.14 19.24
C PHE A 66 7.71 5.99 18.25
N THR A 67 8.73 5.74 17.42
CA THR A 67 8.72 4.60 16.49
C THR A 67 9.43 3.41 17.14
N SER A 68 8.70 2.32 17.38
CA SER A 68 9.28 1.09 17.93
C SER A 68 10.19 0.40 16.93
N ARG A 69 11.41 0.03 17.33
CA ARG A 69 12.31 -0.76 16.47
C ARG A 69 11.81 -2.20 16.27
N LYS A 70 11.00 -2.70 17.21
CA LYS A 70 10.43 -4.05 17.13
C LYS A 70 9.37 -4.16 16.03
N SER A 71 8.59 -3.10 15.79
CA SER A 71 7.52 -3.13 14.80
C SER A 71 8.03 -3.26 13.36
N LEU A 72 9.28 -2.86 13.10
CA LEU A 72 9.94 -3.03 11.80
C LEU A 72 10.22 -4.51 11.45
N PHE A 73 10.25 -5.38 12.45
CA PHE A 73 10.54 -6.81 12.32
C PHE A 73 9.36 -7.69 12.72
N SER A 74 8.19 -7.11 12.97
CA SER A 74 6.95 -7.82 13.22
C SER A 74 6.03 -7.71 12.02
N ASP A 75 5.42 -8.82 11.64
CA ASP A 75 4.43 -8.86 10.56
C ASP A 75 3.19 -9.62 11.01
N GLU A 76 2.10 -9.47 10.26
CA GLU A 76 0.87 -10.22 10.46
C GLU A 76 0.54 -11.07 9.24
N VAL A 77 -0.05 -12.23 9.46
CA VAL A 77 -0.48 -13.14 8.39
C VAL A 77 -1.92 -13.57 8.66
N THR A 78 -2.71 -13.63 7.59
CA THR A 78 -4.12 -13.98 7.63
C THR A 78 -4.36 -15.48 7.40
N LEU A 79 -5.55 -15.98 7.76
CA LEU A 79 -5.92 -17.38 7.54
C LEU A 79 -5.94 -17.74 6.04
N THR A 80 -6.39 -16.81 5.18
CA THR A 80 -6.42 -17.01 3.72
C THR A 80 -5.03 -17.11 3.10
N GLU A 81 -4.02 -16.46 3.70
CA GLU A 81 -2.63 -16.54 3.24
C GLU A 81 -2.00 -17.85 3.67
N ILE A 82 -2.27 -18.29 4.89
CA ILE A 82 -1.82 -19.60 5.39
C ILE A 82 -2.35 -20.74 4.52
N ALA A 83 -3.59 -20.64 4.03
CA ALA A 83 -4.16 -21.64 3.14
C ALA A 83 -3.37 -21.83 1.82
N LYS A 84 -2.59 -20.81 1.40
CA LYS A 84 -1.77 -20.84 0.17
C LYS A 84 -0.36 -21.40 0.40
N VAL A 85 0.02 -21.67 1.65
CA VAL A 85 1.35 -22.20 1.97
C VAL A 85 1.41 -23.68 1.56
N GLU A 86 2.48 -24.04 0.86
CA GLU A 86 2.77 -25.43 0.52
C GLU A 86 3.30 -26.17 1.76
N GLY A 87 2.76 -27.36 2.04
CA GLY A 87 3.06 -28.14 3.25
C GLY A 87 2.12 -27.84 4.42
N ASP A 88 2.07 -28.75 5.39
CA ASP A 88 1.12 -28.69 6.51
C ASP A 88 1.69 -27.95 7.73
N VAL A 89 2.95 -27.52 7.69
CA VAL A 89 3.65 -26.88 8.80
C VAL A 89 3.91 -25.40 8.50
N VAL A 90 3.27 -24.54 9.30
CA VAL A 90 3.34 -23.09 9.20
C VAL A 90 4.34 -22.57 10.23
N GLU A 91 5.57 -22.41 9.78
CA GLU A 91 6.67 -21.80 10.52
C GLU A 91 7.14 -20.51 9.84
N LEU A 92 7.92 -19.71 10.56
CA LEU A 92 8.49 -18.47 10.02
C LEU A 92 9.36 -18.71 8.77
N ALA A 93 10.02 -19.87 8.66
CA ALA A 93 10.74 -20.27 7.45
C ALA A 93 9.79 -20.56 6.28
N SER A 94 8.72 -21.32 6.50
CA SER A 94 7.70 -21.64 5.48
C SER A 94 7.02 -20.37 4.97
N LEU A 95 6.66 -19.44 5.87
CA LEU A 95 6.05 -18.16 5.51
C LEU A 95 6.98 -17.27 4.66
N LYS A 96 8.29 -17.33 4.91
CA LYS A 96 9.31 -16.64 4.09
C LYS A 96 9.50 -17.32 2.73
N ALA A 97 9.51 -18.65 2.70
CA ALA A 97 9.63 -19.43 1.47
C ALA A 97 8.44 -19.18 0.53
N ALA A 98 7.23 -19.11 1.08
CA ALA A 98 6.01 -18.77 0.36
C ALA A 98 5.92 -17.30 -0.08
N GLY A 99 6.89 -16.45 0.30
CA GLY A 99 6.90 -15.02 -0.05
C GLY A 99 5.82 -14.19 0.65
N LEU A 100 5.14 -14.75 1.66
CA LEU A 100 4.10 -14.06 2.42
C LEU A 100 4.69 -13.04 3.39
N VAL A 101 5.91 -13.30 3.88
CA VAL A 101 6.58 -12.46 4.87
C VAL A 101 7.98 -12.08 4.38
N LYS A 102 8.41 -10.83 4.65
CA LYS A 102 9.75 -10.36 4.28
C LYS A 102 10.85 -11.15 5.01
N LYS A 103 11.99 -11.35 4.35
CA LYS A 103 13.15 -12.05 4.92
C LYS A 103 13.66 -11.44 6.24
N SER A 104 13.50 -10.13 6.42
CA SER A 104 13.93 -9.39 7.62
C SER A 104 13.04 -9.61 8.85
N VAL A 105 11.81 -10.09 8.67
CA VAL A 105 10.85 -10.26 9.77
C VAL A 105 11.32 -11.37 10.72
N LYS A 106 11.14 -11.12 12.01
CA LYS A 106 11.56 -12.00 13.11
C LYS A 106 10.40 -12.56 13.92
N SER A 107 9.26 -11.88 13.92
CA SER A 107 8.06 -12.32 14.64
C SER A 107 6.84 -12.13 13.75
N VAL A 108 5.99 -13.15 13.69
CA VAL A 108 4.73 -13.09 12.95
C VAL A 108 3.57 -13.32 13.91
N LYS A 109 2.43 -12.68 13.65
CA LYS A 109 1.18 -12.97 14.33
C LYS A 109 0.07 -13.38 13.36
N VAL A 110 -0.59 -14.49 13.63
CA VAL A 110 -1.72 -14.99 12.84
C VAL A 110 -3.02 -14.33 13.30
N VAL A 111 -3.69 -13.64 12.39
CA VAL A 111 -4.92 -12.89 12.64
C VAL A 111 -6.10 -13.54 11.92
N LYS A 112 -7.27 -13.55 12.58
CA LYS A 112 -8.50 -14.07 12.00
C LYS A 112 -8.97 -13.13 10.89
N SER A 113 -8.73 -13.51 9.65
CA SER A 113 -9.24 -12.84 8.46
C SER A 113 -9.44 -13.88 7.36
N GLY A 114 -10.69 -14.02 6.93
CA GLY A 114 -11.17 -15.11 6.08
C GLY A 114 -11.24 -16.46 6.79
N GLU A 115 -11.26 -17.53 5.99
CA GLU A 115 -11.53 -18.90 6.44
C GLU A 115 -10.38 -19.83 6.07
N ILE A 116 -10.25 -20.91 6.82
CA ILE A 116 -9.30 -21.99 6.56
C ILE A 116 -10.05 -23.31 6.63
N THR A 117 -9.98 -24.09 5.55
CA THR A 117 -10.60 -25.41 5.43
C THR A 117 -9.58 -26.54 5.54
N ARG A 118 -8.29 -26.21 5.46
CA ARG A 118 -7.18 -27.15 5.51
C ARG A 118 -6.62 -27.23 6.94
N ALA A 119 -6.40 -28.45 7.41
CA ALA A 119 -5.68 -28.68 8.65
C ALA A 119 -4.20 -28.25 8.49
N VAL A 120 -3.77 -27.30 9.32
CA VAL A 120 -2.39 -26.80 9.36
C VAL A 120 -1.86 -26.82 10.78
N THR A 121 -0.57 -27.12 10.90
CA THR A 121 0.17 -27.11 12.15
C THR A 121 0.98 -25.82 12.23
N VAL A 122 0.57 -24.88 13.08
CA VAL A 122 1.30 -23.62 13.31
C VAL A 122 2.34 -23.82 14.40
N LYS A 123 3.62 -23.50 14.13
CA LYS A 123 4.71 -23.63 15.11
C LYS A 123 5.50 -22.33 15.30
N GLY A 124 5.78 -21.94 16.54
CA GLY A 124 6.66 -20.80 16.85
C GLY A 124 6.14 -19.43 16.38
N VAL A 125 4.83 -19.32 16.12
CA VAL A 125 4.17 -18.10 15.64
C VAL A 125 3.03 -17.73 16.58
N GLY A 126 2.89 -16.45 16.92
CA GLY A 126 1.81 -16.01 17.79
C GLY A 126 0.46 -16.11 17.08
N VAL A 127 -0.57 -16.66 17.71
CA VAL A 127 -1.91 -16.80 17.12
C VAL A 127 -2.93 -16.01 17.93
N THR A 128 -3.77 -15.22 17.27
CA THR A 128 -4.90 -14.51 17.93
C THR A 128 -5.97 -15.50 18.37
N LYS A 129 -6.74 -15.18 19.43
CA LYS A 129 -7.79 -16.07 19.95
C LYS A 129 -8.76 -16.56 18.86
N GLY A 130 -9.28 -15.63 18.05
CA GLY A 130 -10.21 -15.98 16.98
C GLY A 130 -9.58 -16.80 15.85
N ALA A 131 -8.28 -16.65 15.59
CA ALA A 131 -7.57 -17.45 14.59
C ALA A 131 -7.29 -18.86 15.12
N ARG A 132 -7.00 -19.00 16.41
CA ARG A 132 -6.83 -20.28 17.08
C ARG A 132 -8.08 -21.14 16.94
N GLU A 133 -9.24 -20.58 17.30
CA GLU A 133 -10.53 -21.27 17.18
C GLU A 133 -10.81 -21.72 15.74
N ALA A 134 -10.49 -20.89 14.74
CA ALA A 134 -10.68 -21.23 13.33
C ALA A 134 -9.74 -22.35 12.84
N ILE A 135 -8.48 -22.34 13.30
CA ILE A 135 -7.48 -23.37 12.93
C ILE A 135 -7.84 -24.71 13.59
N GLU A 136 -8.22 -24.71 14.86
CA GLU A 136 -8.66 -25.90 15.58
C GLU A 136 -9.95 -26.47 14.98
N ALA A 137 -10.91 -25.62 14.60
CA ALA A 137 -12.13 -26.05 13.92
C ALA A 137 -11.86 -26.69 12.54
N ALA A 138 -10.79 -26.29 11.86
CA ALA A 138 -10.33 -26.90 10.62
C ALA A 138 -9.49 -28.18 10.83
N GLY A 139 -9.33 -28.65 12.08
CA GLY A 139 -8.54 -29.82 12.44
C GLY A 139 -7.03 -29.58 12.51
N GLY A 140 -6.60 -28.30 12.53
CA GLY A 140 -5.21 -27.90 12.69
C GLY A 140 -4.71 -27.99 14.13
N LYS A 141 -3.39 -27.86 14.30
CA LYS A 141 -2.72 -27.86 15.62
C LYS A 141 -1.87 -26.62 15.79
N ILE A 142 -1.71 -26.18 17.03
CA ILE A 142 -0.83 -25.06 17.37
C ILE A 142 0.20 -25.59 18.37
N GLU A 143 1.45 -25.61 17.95
CA GLU A 143 2.61 -25.96 18.79
C GLU A 143 3.34 -24.65 19.14
N GLU A 144 3.70 -24.48 20.42
CA GLU A 144 4.40 -23.28 20.88
C GLU A 144 5.84 -23.20 20.37
#